data_AF-K2IQI5-F1
#
_entry.id   AF-K2IQI5-F1
#
_cell.length_a   1.000
_cell.length_b   1.000
_cell.length_c   1.000
_cell.angle_alpha   90.00
_cell.angle_beta   90.00
_cell.angle_gamma   90.00
#
_symmetry.space_group_name_H-M   'P 1'
#
loop_
_entity.id
_entity.type
_entity.pdbx_description
1 polymer ?
#
loop_
_entity_poly.entity_id
_entity_poly.type
_entity_poly.pdbx_seq_one_letter_code
_entity_poly.pdbx_strand_id
1 'polypeptide(L)'
;MAGIRTLMILACALALSACGSMSGGAVQTVTVDTMPMPGASCTLTNPKGVWHVPRTPGSVTLANSGYDLTVSCRDEHGAGGEVVAPAKLADVYLGNVLLGGAIGMAVDMSTGGAYTYDPRIIVTMRPGGGRTAQRGSSLPGRRASGDPSIVPTPAGRAPDPMFDRHQQTTPTAGFCCGPLRP
;
A
#
# COMPACT_ATOMS: atom_id res chain seq x y z
N MET A 1 19.73 38.47 34.29
CA MET A 1 18.69 37.42 34.44
C MET A 1 17.42 37.70 33.62
N ALA A 2 16.98 38.96 33.45
CA ALA A 2 15.80 39.29 32.64
C ALA A 2 15.95 38.92 31.14
N GLY A 3 17.10 39.19 30.52
CA GLY A 3 17.31 38.93 29.09
C GLY A 3 17.27 37.45 28.66
N ILE A 4 17.70 36.54 29.53
CA ILE A 4 17.71 35.09 29.23
C ILE A 4 16.28 34.51 29.23
N ARG A 5 15.40 35.05 30.09
CA ARG A 5 13.98 34.69 30.12
C ARG A 5 13.26 35.15 28.86
N THR A 6 13.55 36.37 28.41
CA THR A 6 12.97 36.91 27.16
C THR A 6 13.43 36.12 25.95
N LEU A 7 14.70 35.69 25.91
CA LEU A 7 15.25 34.87 24.82
C LEU A 7 14.59 33.48 24.77
N MET A 8 14.38 32.85 25.93
CA MET A 8 13.70 31.54 26.02
C MET A 8 12.23 31.62 25.60
N ILE A 9 11.51 32.68 26.00
CA ILE A 9 10.11 32.88 25.61
C ILE A 9 10.01 33.12 24.10
N LEU A 10 10.92 33.90 23.52
CA LEU A 10 10.96 34.16 22.08
C LEU A 10 11.29 32.87 21.29
N ALA A 11 12.22 32.05 21.78
CA ALA A 11 12.55 30.76 21.18
C ALA A 11 11.38 29.76 21.27
N CYS A 12 10.67 29.70 22.40
CA CYS A 12 9.44 28.90 22.52
C CYS A 12 8.34 29.40 21.58
N ALA A 13 8.13 30.71 21.48
CA ALA A 13 7.12 31.29 20.60
C ALA A 13 7.40 31.01 19.11
N LEU A 14 8.68 31.00 18.71
CA LEU A 14 9.11 30.60 17.36
C LEU A 14 8.96 29.08 17.12
N ALA A 15 9.04 28.24 18.16
CA ALA A 15 8.83 26.79 18.03
C ALA A 15 7.34 26.41 17.93
N LEU A 16 6.42 27.24 18.44
CA LEU A 16 4.98 27.01 18.43
C LEU A 16 4.26 27.45 17.12
N SER A 17 4.95 28.14 16.20
CA SER A 17 4.37 28.54 14.90
C SER A 17 4.40 27.44 13.83
N ALA A 18 4.85 26.24 14.17
CA ALA A 18 4.85 25.07 13.27
C ALA A 18 3.47 24.39 13.16
N CYS A 19 2.39 25.16 13.03
CA CYS A 19 1.10 24.64 12.56
C CYS A 19 1.18 24.40 11.04
N GLY A 20 2.10 23.52 10.64
CA GLY A 20 2.24 23.09 9.26
C GLY A 20 1.16 22.07 8.99
N SER A 21 0.15 22.44 8.20
CA SER A 21 -0.69 21.47 7.50
C SER A 21 0.18 20.72 6.49
N MET A 22 1.03 19.80 6.98
CA MET A 22 1.84 18.87 6.19
C MET A 22 0.88 17.82 5.60
N SER A 23 0.10 18.25 4.62
CA SER A 23 -0.92 17.44 3.96
C SER A 23 -0.82 17.51 2.43
N GLY A 24 0.13 18.27 1.87
CA GLY A 24 0.22 18.52 0.44
C GLY A 24 1.07 17.54 -0.38
N GLY A 25 1.95 16.75 0.24
CA GLY A 25 2.87 15.87 -0.51
C GLY A 25 2.43 14.41 -0.57
N ALA A 26 1.89 13.87 0.53
CA ALA A 26 1.63 12.44 0.65
C ALA A 26 0.27 11.99 0.10
N VAL A 27 -0.60 12.91 -0.32
CA VAL A 27 -1.90 12.58 -0.91
C VAL A 27 -2.09 13.32 -2.23
N GLN A 28 -2.75 12.67 -3.17
CA GLN A 28 -3.09 13.27 -4.45
C GLN A 28 -4.45 12.78 -4.93
N THR A 29 -5.09 13.55 -5.82
CA THR A 29 -6.30 13.13 -6.50
C THR A 29 -5.96 12.57 -7.87
N VAL A 30 -6.38 11.33 -8.12
CA VAL A 30 -6.20 10.65 -9.42
C VAL A 30 -7.57 10.43 -10.06
N THR A 31 -7.64 10.62 -11.37
CA THR A 31 -8.83 10.33 -12.18
C THR A 31 -8.62 9.04 -12.96
N VAL A 32 -9.59 8.13 -12.86
CA VAL A 32 -9.60 6.86 -13.58
C VAL A 32 -10.65 6.90 -14.67
N ASP A 33 -10.25 6.51 -15.87
CA ASP A 33 -11.09 6.39 -17.05
C ASP A 33 -10.98 4.96 -17.61
N THR A 34 -12.03 4.47 -18.25
CA THR A 34 -12.05 3.12 -18.84
C THR A 34 -12.49 3.17 -20.29
N MET A 35 -11.73 2.49 -21.15
CA MET A 35 -12.01 2.41 -22.59
C MET A 35 -11.87 0.97 -23.09
N PRO A 36 -12.63 0.53 -24.10
CA PRO A 36 -13.73 1.25 -24.76
C PRO A 36 -15.06 1.21 -23.96
N MET A 37 -15.07 0.60 -22.78
CA MET A 37 -16.26 0.39 -21.96
C MET A 37 -16.24 1.33 -20.74
N PRO A 38 -17.00 2.44 -20.74
CA PRO A 38 -17.12 3.34 -19.59
C PRO A 38 -18.02 2.75 -18.50
N GLY A 39 -18.03 3.36 -17.32
CA GLY A 39 -18.97 3.01 -16.25
C GLY A 39 -18.57 1.82 -15.38
N ALA A 40 -17.29 1.41 -15.42
CA ALA A 40 -16.78 0.33 -14.59
C ALA A 40 -16.51 0.80 -13.15
N SER A 41 -16.53 -0.15 -12.22
CA SER A 41 -16.05 0.03 -10.85
C SER A 41 -14.58 -0.33 -10.77
N CYS A 42 -13.77 0.51 -10.13
CA CYS A 42 -12.32 0.32 -10.04
C CYS A 42 -11.83 0.30 -8.60
N THR A 43 -10.81 -0.52 -8.36
CA THR A 43 -10.07 -0.60 -7.10
C THR A 43 -8.62 -0.24 -7.36
N LEU A 44 -8.12 0.75 -6.62
CA LEU A 44 -6.76 1.24 -6.68
C LEU A 44 -6.03 0.77 -5.42
N THR A 45 -4.86 0.16 -5.56
CA THR A 45 -4.12 -0.45 -4.43
C THR A 45 -2.66 -0.10 -4.48
N ASN A 46 -2.12 0.30 -3.33
CA ASN A 46 -0.69 0.37 -3.05
C ASN A 46 -0.44 -0.03 -1.58
N PRO A 47 0.82 -0.06 -1.08
CA PRO A 47 1.10 -0.43 0.30
C PRO A 47 0.51 0.49 1.38
N LYS A 48 0.03 1.70 1.03
CA LYS A 48 -0.57 2.66 1.96
C LYS A 48 -2.09 2.50 2.07
N GLY A 49 -2.73 1.79 1.14
CA GLY A 49 -4.17 1.57 1.22
C GLY A 49 -4.83 1.04 -0.05
N VAL A 50 -6.15 0.98 0.04
CA VAL A 50 -7.05 0.57 -1.04
C VAL A 50 -8.12 1.65 -1.18
N TRP A 51 -8.37 2.07 -2.41
CA TRP A 51 -9.35 3.10 -2.75
C TRP A 51 -10.28 2.59 -3.85
N HIS A 52 -11.51 3.11 -3.86
CA HIS A 52 -12.54 2.67 -4.79
C HIS A 52 -13.11 3.83 -5.59
N VAL A 53 -13.22 3.63 -6.91
CA VAL A 53 -13.97 4.49 -7.81
C VAL A 53 -15.20 3.70 -8.26
N PRO A 54 -16.42 4.02 -7.77
CA PRO A 54 -17.59 3.18 -8.00
C PRO A 54 -18.08 3.21 -9.46
N ARG A 55 -17.75 4.27 -10.20
CA ARG A 55 -18.13 4.44 -11.61
C ARG A 55 -17.10 5.30 -12.33
N THR A 56 -16.59 4.84 -13.46
CA THR A 56 -15.70 5.61 -14.35
C THR A 56 -16.46 6.38 -15.44
N PRO A 57 -15.98 7.55 -15.87
CA PRO A 57 -14.84 8.29 -15.30
C PRO A 57 -15.13 8.78 -13.88
N GLY A 58 -14.11 8.70 -13.01
CA GLY A 58 -14.26 9.13 -11.61
C GLY A 58 -12.92 9.40 -10.95
N SER A 59 -12.92 10.22 -9.91
CA SER A 59 -11.71 10.63 -9.21
C SER A 59 -11.71 10.15 -7.75
N VAL A 60 -10.52 9.88 -7.23
CA VAL A 60 -10.34 9.51 -5.82
C VAL A 60 -9.06 10.15 -5.28
N THR A 61 -9.12 10.61 -4.03
CA THR A 61 -7.95 11.09 -3.30
C THR A 61 -7.29 9.90 -2.59
N LEU A 62 -6.04 9.64 -2.92
CA LEU A 62 -5.27 8.51 -2.41
C LEU A 62 -3.94 8.96 -1.82
N ALA A 63 -3.33 8.09 -1.01
CA ALA A 63 -2.01 8.32 -0.45
C ALA A 63 -0.92 7.85 -1.44
N ASN A 64 0.04 8.72 -1.71
CA ASN A 64 1.19 8.44 -2.55
C ASN A 64 2.14 7.45 -1.86
N SER A 65 2.87 6.70 -2.69
CA SER A 65 3.80 5.68 -2.24
C SER A 65 4.96 5.58 -3.22
N GLY A 66 6.12 5.15 -2.72
CA GLY A 66 7.28 4.81 -3.56
C GLY A 66 7.12 3.49 -4.33
N TYR A 67 5.93 2.88 -4.28
CA TYR A 67 5.56 1.66 -4.98
C TYR A 67 4.45 1.95 -5.97
N ASP A 68 4.42 1.15 -7.04
CA ASP A 68 3.43 1.28 -8.10
C ASP A 68 1.99 1.13 -7.60
N LEU A 69 1.08 1.87 -8.24
CA LEU A 69 -0.35 1.81 -7.98
C LEU A 69 -0.99 0.82 -8.93
N THR A 70 -1.58 -0.24 -8.39
CA THR A 70 -2.36 -1.19 -9.19
C THR A 70 -3.80 -0.70 -9.30
N VAL A 71 -4.33 -0.59 -10.52
CA VAL A 71 -5.72 -0.18 -10.78
C VAL A 71 -6.43 -1.31 -11.52
N SER A 72 -7.39 -1.94 -10.85
CA SER A 72 -8.19 -3.05 -11.39
C SER A 72 -9.64 -2.61 -11.53
N CYS A 73 -10.21 -2.71 -12.73
CA CYS A 73 -11.57 -2.28 -13.05
C CYS A 73 -12.41 -3.45 -13.52
N ARG A 74 -13.68 -3.46 -13.13
CA ARG A 74 -14.71 -4.39 -13.61
C ARG A 74 -16.05 -3.70 -13.83
N ASP A 75 -16.74 -4.08 -14.89
CA ASP A 75 -18.13 -3.69 -15.12
C ASP A 75 -19.12 -4.76 -14.63
N GLU A 76 -20.40 -4.46 -14.72
CA GLU A 76 -21.50 -5.36 -14.35
C GLU A 76 -21.71 -6.53 -15.34
N HIS A 77 -21.17 -6.41 -16.55
CA HIS A 77 -21.28 -7.40 -17.63
C HIS A 77 -20.10 -8.40 -17.63
N GLY A 78 -19.15 -8.25 -16.70
CA GLY A 78 -17.99 -9.11 -16.53
C GLY A 78 -16.74 -8.67 -17.31
N ALA A 79 -16.79 -7.56 -18.05
CA ALA A 79 -15.60 -6.96 -18.63
C ALA A 79 -14.64 -6.48 -17.54
N GLY A 80 -13.34 -6.62 -17.81
CA GLY A 80 -12.30 -6.29 -16.86
C GLY A 80 -11.05 -5.75 -17.53
N GLY A 81 -10.29 -4.98 -16.76
CA GLY A 81 -9.01 -4.44 -17.15
C GLY A 81 -8.16 -4.14 -15.92
N GLU A 82 -6.85 -4.23 -16.08
CA GLU A 82 -5.89 -3.88 -15.04
C GLU A 82 -4.74 -3.09 -15.64
N VAL A 83 -4.27 -2.09 -14.91
CA VAL A 83 -3.07 -1.33 -15.25
C VAL A 83 -2.26 -1.07 -13.99
N VAL A 84 -0.94 -1.07 -14.15
CA VAL A 84 0.01 -0.67 -13.12
C VAL A 84 0.50 0.73 -13.46
N ALA A 85 0.18 1.70 -12.60
CA ALA A 85 0.65 3.07 -12.73
C ALA A 85 1.94 3.25 -11.93
N PRO A 86 3.08 3.54 -12.59
CA PRO A 86 4.36 3.61 -11.92
C PRO A 86 4.45 4.82 -10.99
N ALA A 87 5.09 4.64 -9.83
CA ALA A 87 5.43 5.77 -8.96
C ALA A 87 6.56 6.61 -9.58
N LYS A 88 6.39 7.92 -9.63
CA LYS A 88 7.39 8.88 -10.14
C LYS A 88 7.85 9.80 -9.02
N LEU A 89 9.10 10.27 -9.08
CA LEU A 89 9.53 11.34 -8.18
C LEU A 89 8.78 12.63 -8.54
N ALA A 90 8.26 13.33 -7.54
CA ALA A 90 7.55 14.58 -7.78
C ALA A 90 8.53 15.69 -8.22
N ASP A 91 8.09 16.55 -9.16
CA ASP A 91 8.94 17.59 -9.79
C ASP A 91 9.56 18.56 -8.77
N VAL A 92 8.92 18.77 -7.63
CA VAL A 92 9.44 19.60 -6.54
C VAL A 92 10.79 19.07 -6.00
N TYR A 93 11.05 17.76 -6.10
CA TYR A 93 12.33 17.15 -5.73
C TYR A 93 13.39 17.19 -6.85
N LEU A 94 12.99 17.43 -8.10
CA LEU A 94 13.90 17.57 -9.23
C LEU A 94 14.44 19.02 -9.36
N GLY A 95 13.70 20.02 -8.89
CA GLY A 95 14.01 21.44 -9.12
C GLY A 95 14.59 22.22 -7.95
N ASN A 96 14.25 21.92 -6.69
CA ASN A 96 14.57 22.80 -5.54
C ASN A 96 14.70 22.02 -4.21
N VAL A 97 15.72 21.18 -4.10
CA VAL A 97 16.09 20.57 -2.80
C VAL A 97 16.87 21.60 -1.97
N LEU A 98 16.17 22.53 -1.31
CA LEU A 98 16.80 23.51 -0.41
C LEU A 98 16.07 23.72 0.92
N LEU A 99 14.86 23.19 1.14
CA LEU A 99 14.09 23.53 2.36
C LEU A 99 14.28 22.57 3.54
N GLY A 100 14.77 21.33 3.36
CA GLY A 100 14.81 20.32 4.43
C GLY A 100 16.12 19.53 4.61
N GLY A 101 17.11 19.68 3.72
CA GLY A 101 18.34 18.86 3.74
C GLY A 101 18.09 17.35 3.61
N ALA A 102 19.13 16.54 3.85
CA ALA A 102 19.04 15.07 3.76
C ALA A 102 17.99 14.46 4.71
N ILE A 103 17.72 15.12 5.84
CA ILE A 103 16.71 14.71 6.82
C ILE A 103 15.30 14.90 6.25
N GLY A 104 15.02 16.04 5.60
CA GLY A 104 13.74 16.29 4.94
C GLY A 104 13.46 15.28 3.83
N MET A 105 14.46 14.97 3.01
CA MET A 105 14.35 13.92 1.98
C MET A 105 13.98 12.55 2.57
N ALA A 106 14.62 12.16 3.67
CA ALA A 106 14.34 10.87 4.31
C ALA A 106 12.89 10.80 4.83
N VAL A 107 12.40 11.88 5.44
CA VAL A 107 11.02 11.96 5.94
C VAL A 107 10.02 11.93 4.78
N ASP A 108 10.27 12.69 3.71
CA ASP A 108 9.38 12.77 2.55
C ASP A 108 9.28 11.44 1.79
N MET A 109 10.38 10.70 1.68
CA MET A 109 10.35 9.35 1.10
C MET A 109 9.56 8.37 1.99
N SER A 110 9.72 8.45 3.32
CA SER A 110 9.02 7.56 4.25
C SER A 110 7.50 7.79 4.28
N THR A 111 7.08 9.06 4.17
CA THR A 111 5.67 9.46 4.16
C THR A 111 5.01 9.24 2.80
N GLY A 112 5.81 9.08 1.74
CA GLY A 112 5.32 8.97 0.36
C GLY A 112 5.22 10.32 -0.36
N GLY A 113 5.55 11.43 0.33
CA GLY A 113 5.52 12.79 -0.21
C GLY A 113 6.51 13.05 -1.35
N ALA A 114 7.55 12.21 -1.46
CA ALA A 114 8.51 12.25 -2.56
C ALA A 114 7.96 11.74 -3.91
N TYR A 115 6.78 11.11 -3.90
CA TYR A 115 6.28 10.36 -5.05
C TYR A 115 4.94 10.88 -5.56
N THR A 116 4.66 10.63 -6.84
CA THR A 116 3.40 10.95 -7.51
C THR A 116 3.06 9.89 -8.55
N TYR A 117 1.77 9.67 -8.78
CA TYR A 117 1.26 8.90 -9.93
C TYR A 117 0.68 9.83 -11.01
N ASP A 118 0.48 9.31 -12.22
CA ASP A 118 -0.21 10.05 -13.28
C ASP A 118 -1.60 10.54 -12.81
N PRO A 119 -1.94 11.83 -12.97
CA PRO A 119 -3.25 12.36 -12.57
C PRO A 119 -4.41 11.76 -13.36
N ARG A 120 -4.16 11.17 -14.54
CA ARG A 120 -5.17 10.51 -15.36
C ARG A 120 -4.73 9.12 -15.80
N ILE A 121 -5.37 8.10 -15.24
CA ILE A 121 -5.12 6.70 -15.56
C ILE A 121 -6.22 6.17 -16.48
N ILE A 122 -5.84 5.62 -17.62
CA ILE A 122 -6.77 4.99 -18.56
C ILE A 122 -6.62 3.48 -18.47
N VAL A 123 -7.70 2.78 -18.15
CA VAL A 123 -7.73 1.32 -18.10
C VAL A 123 -8.36 0.77 -19.38
N THR A 124 -7.60 -0.07 -20.09
CA THR A 124 -8.13 -0.77 -21.27
C THR A 124 -8.92 -2.00 -20.83
N MET A 125 -10.23 -1.93 -21.00
CA MET A 125 -11.17 -2.99 -20.67
C MET A 125 -11.24 -4.03 -21.79
N ARG A 126 -11.35 -5.30 -21.41
CA ARG A 126 -11.65 -6.41 -22.31
C ARG A 126 -12.94 -7.10 -21.87
N PRO A 127 -13.80 -7.56 -22.81
CA PRO A 127 -14.96 -8.37 -22.46
C PRO A 127 -14.53 -9.55 -21.59
N GLY A 128 -15.26 -9.78 -20.50
CA GLY A 128 -15.11 -11.01 -19.74
C GLY A 128 -15.55 -12.14 -20.65
N GLY A 129 -14.65 -13.09 -20.91
CA GLY A 129 -15.07 -14.39 -21.43
C GLY A 129 -16.12 -14.90 -20.46
N GLY A 130 -17.37 -14.95 -20.92
CA GLY A 130 -18.48 -15.46 -20.13
C GLY A 130 -18.05 -16.78 -19.50
N ARG A 131 -18.61 -17.09 -18.34
CA ARG A 131 -18.34 -18.33 -17.59
C ARG A 131 -18.77 -19.57 -18.40
N THR A 132 -18.19 -19.86 -19.55
CA THR A 132 -17.85 -21.24 -19.91
C THR A 132 -16.78 -21.63 -18.93
N ALA A 133 -17.27 -22.19 -17.83
CA ALA A 133 -16.57 -23.07 -16.94
C ALA A 133 -15.18 -23.44 -17.48
N GLN A 134 -14.17 -23.09 -16.70
CA GLN A 134 -13.11 -24.02 -16.36
C GLN A 134 -13.77 -25.29 -15.74
N ARG A 135 -14.64 -25.95 -16.52
CA ARG A 135 -14.90 -27.37 -16.42
C ARG A 135 -13.56 -27.89 -16.85
N GLY A 136 -12.75 -28.21 -15.85
CA GLY A 136 -11.59 -29.04 -16.07
C GLY A 136 -12.01 -30.09 -17.08
N SER A 137 -11.33 -30.10 -18.20
CA SER A 137 -11.13 -31.32 -18.96
C SER A 137 -10.42 -32.28 -18.01
N SER A 138 -11.17 -32.80 -17.03
CA SER A 138 -10.95 -34.13 -16.49
C SER A 138 -11.05 -35.02 -17.71
N LEU A 139 -9.90 -35.28 -18.31
CA LEU A 139 -9.70 -36.31 -19.30
C LEU A 139 -10.42 -37.57 -18.78
N PRO A 140 -11.27 -38.23 -19.59
CA PRO A 140 -11.93 -39.44 -19.16
C PRO A 140 -10.87 -40.48 -18.78
N GLY A 141 -10.99 -40.98 -17.55
CA GLY A 141 -10.05 -41.93 -16.97
C GLY A 141 -9.75 -43.08 -17.91
N ARG A 142 -8.49 -43.17 -18.34
CA ARG A 142 -7.91 -44.45 -18.72
C ARG A 142 -7.85 -45.29 -17.46
N ARG A 143 -8.71 -46.31 -17.41
CA ARG A 143 -8.60 -47.43 -16.48
C ARG A 143 -7.21 -48.03 -16.64
N ALA A 144 -6.32 -47.76 -15.69
CA ALA A 144 -5.13 -48.59 -15.49
C ALA A 144 -5.60 -49.83 -14.73
N SER A 145 -5.80 -50.91 -15.48
CA SER A 145 -5.95 -52.24 -14.94
C SER A 145 -4.64 -52.66 -14.26
N GLY A 146 -4.72 -52.91 -12.95
CA GLY A 146 -3.96 -53.90 -12.17
C GLY A 146 -2.42 -53.94 -12.25
N ASP A 147 -1.77 -53.69 -11.11
CA ASP A 147 -0.84 -54.65 -10.51
C ASP A 147 -0.69 -54.37 -8.98
N PRO A 148 -0.98 -55.33 -8.07
CA PRO A 148 -0.76 -55.15 -6.64
C PRO A 148 0.56 -55.80 -6.21
N SER A 149 1.68 -55.11 -6.37
CA SER A 149 2.85 -55.31 -5.52
C SER A 149 3.93 -54.30 -5.86
N ILE A 150 4.11 -53.33 -4.97
CA ILE A 150 5.41 -52.93 -4.42
C ILE A 150 5.04 -52.17 -3.15
N VAL A 151 5.39 -52.75 -2.01
CA VAL A 151 5.44 -52.05 -0.72
C VAL A 151 6.85 -51.45 -0.64
N PRO A 152 7.02 -50.11 -0.62
CA PRO A 152 8.25 -49.52 -0.14
C PRO A 152 8.17 -49.37 1.37
N THR A 153 9.12 -50.03 2.04
CA THR A 153 9.46 -49.91 3.47
C THR A 153 9.52 -48.44 3.94
N PRO A 154 9.07 -48.10 5.15
CA PRO A 154 9.26 -46.76 5.72
C PRO A 154 10.72 -46.57 6.11
N ALA A 155 11.42 -45.68 5.41
CA ALA A 155 12.71 -45.17 5.82
C ALA A 155 12.52 -43.97 6.76
N GLY A 156 13.07 -44.10 7.97
CA GLY A 156 13.80 -43.01 8.64
C GLY A 156 13.01 -41.80 9.12
N ARG A 157 12.64 -41.83 10.39
CA ARG A 157 12.33 -40.69 11.27
C ARG A 157 13.39 -39.58 11.14
N ALA A 158 12.98 -38.39 10.69
CA ALA A 158 13.76 -37.17 10.87
C ALA A 158 13.64 -36.68 12.33
N PRO A 159 14.70 -36.12 12.93
CA PRO A 159 14.66 -35.57 14.28
C PRO A 159 13.95 -34.21 14.31
N ASP A 160 13.12 -34.01 15.33
CA ASP A 160 12.42 -32.77 15.63
C ASP A 160 13.38 -31.59 15.86
N PRO A 161 13.11 -30.38 15.34
CA PRO A 161 13.83 -29.19 15.79
C PRO A 161 13.41 -28.83 17.22
N MET A 162 14.37 -29.08 18.11
CA MET A 162 14.49 -28.65 19.49
C MET A 162 14.12 -27.17 19.67
N PHE A 163 12.93 -26.95 20.23
CA PHE A 163 12.65 -26.05 21.35
C PHE A 163 13.79 -25.07 21.73
N ASP A 164 13.83 -23.89 21.12
CA ASP A 164 14.61 -22.77 21.66
C ASP A 164 13.70 -21.87 22.51
N ARG A 165 13.54 -22.30 23.76
CA ARG A 165 12.90 -21.56 24.84
C ARG A 165 13.97 -20.70 25.51
N HIS A 166 14.32 -19.54 24.94
CA HIS A 166 14.95 -18.45 25.68
C HIS A 166 14.73 -17.12 24.97
N GLN A 167 13.66 -16.41 25.35
CA GLN A 167 13.67 -14.96 25.62
C GLN A 167 12.29 -14.52 26.15
N GLN A 168 11.94 -15.08 27.31
CA GLN A 168 11.10 -14.38 28.27
C GLN A 168 12.01 -13.48 29.10
N THR A 169 12.07 -12.20 28.75
CA THR A 169 12.48 -11.15 29.69
C THR A 169 11.46 -10.02 29.59
N THR A 170 10.49 -10.08 30.49
CA THR A 170 9.65 -8.97 30.93
C THR A 170 10.49 -7.79 31.42
N PRO A 171 10.05 -6.56 31.15
CA PRO A 171 10.16 -5.49 32.14
C PRO A 171 8.77 -4.96 32.50
N THR A 172 8.33 -5.28 33.72
CA THR A 172 7.31 -4.55 34.46
C THR A 172 7.89 -3.23 34.94
N ALA A 173 7.43 -2.12 34.36
CA ALA A 173 7.35 -0.78 34.93
C ALA A 173 6.44 0.02 33.98
N GLY A 174 5.22 0.45 34.31
CA GLY A 174 4.78 1.03 35.56
C GLY A 174 5.06 2.53 35.54
N PHE A 175 4.39 3.33 34.69
CA PHE A 175 4.29 4.78 34.89
C PHE A 175 2.94 5.36 34.45
N CYS A 176 2.42 6.16 35.37
CA CYS A 176 1.09 6.72 35.52
C CYS A 176 0.73 7.79 34.48
N CYS A 177 -0.49 7.71 33.91
CA CYS A 177 -1.20 8.88 33.42
C CYS A 177 -2.49 9.04 34.23
N GLY A 178 -2.43 9.86 35.27
CA GLY A 178 -3.59 10.44 35.93
C GLY A 178 -3.72 11.93 35.55
N PRO A 179 -4.94 12.50 35.51
CA PRO A 179 -5.14 13.91 35.17
C PRO A 179 -4.89 14.82 36.39
N LEU A 180 -4.11 15.89 36.21
CA LEU A 180 -4.01 17.00 37.15
C LEU A 180 -4.81 18.20 36.62
N ARG A 181 -5.91 18.50 37.33
CA ARG A 181 -6.64 19.78 37.29
C ARG A 181 -5.91 20.81 38.14
N PRO A 182 -5.99 22.09 37.75
CA PRO A 182 -6.41 23.14 38.68
C PRO A 182 -7.86 23.56 38.42
#